data_AF-A0A258TMV8-F1
#
_entry.id   AF-A0A258TMV8-F1
#
_cell.length_a   1.000
_cell.length_b   1.000
_cell.length_c   1.000
_cell.angle_alpha   90.00
_cell.angle_beta   90.00
_cell.angle_gamma   90.00
#
_symmetry.space_group_name_H-M   'P 1'
#
loop_
_entity.id
_entity.type
_entity.pdbx_description
1 polymer ?
#
loop_
_entity_poly.entity_id
_entity_poly.type
_entity_poly.pdbx_seq_one_letter_code
_entity_poly.pdbx_strand_id
1 'polypeptide(L)'
;MISFKDIQRMRLGGTQDALSLAAISAGLFATHPYLVGHLPASLSLAGSFAGAALGGFRLASKALQPWAEHGLFKSELKLRSSNLPYEALAGVHAEGLLVGYLADTGKPLILPYEDLMRHGFIVGQSGVGKTVLGRLLMFQQIANGGGLIFIDGKLNIEELETLHAYCAWAGRSHDLLVINPGEPDLSNTYNPILYGDPDEVSARILSLIPSTENNPGADHYKQSANQGVATLIAALNRAKLSYNFIDLTILLMSQKALAYLENRVPPSPEKTNLKLFLDQYRSVNKEGVS
;
A
#
# COMPACT_ATOMS: atom_id res chain seq x y z
N MET A 1 2.64 17.50 24.52
CA MET A 1 2.39 18.68 25.38
C MET A 1 3.35 19.77 24.92
N ILE A 2 2.86 20.95 24.53
CA ILE A 2 3.71 22.04 24.00
C ILE A 2 4.75 22.40 25.07
N SER A 3 6.04 22.27 24.77
CA SER A 3 7.10 22.58 25.72
C SER A 3 7.30 24.10 25.80
N PHE A 4 7.64 24.61 26.97
CA PHE A 4 8.01 26.02 27.13
C PHE A 4 9.18 26.42 26.21
N LYS A 5 10.06 25.48 25.89
CA LYS A 5 11.14 25.67 24.90
C LYS A 5 10.63 25.89 23.47
N ASP A 6 9.49 25.30 23.10
CA ASP A 6 8.90 25.46 21.77
C ASP A 6 8.28 26.86 21.62
N ILE A 7 7.69 27.38 22.70
CA ILE A 7 7.18 28.75 22.77
C ILE A 7 8.32 29.77 22.64
N GLN A 8 9.45 29.54 23.32
CA GLN A 8 10.62 30.42 23.21
C GLN A 8 11.26 30.43 21.81
N ARG A 9 11.04 29.38 21.00
CA ARG A 9 11.55 29.29 19.63
C ARG A 9 10.62 29.90 18.59
N MET A 10 9.38 30.25 18.95
CA MET A 10 8.49 30.98 18.05
C MET A 10 9.06 32.36 17.75
N ARG A 11 9.66 32.51 16.57
CA ARG A 11 10.05 33.81 16.03
C ARG A 11 8.82 34.48 15.43
N LEU A 12 8.25 35.43 16.16
CA LEU A 12 7.25 36.35 15.62
C LEU A 12 7.95 37.35 14.69
N GLY A 13 7.51 37.43 13.44
CA GLY A 13 8.11 38.32 12.44
C GLY A 13 7.49 38.20 11.05
N GLY A 14 7.53 39.31 10.31
CA GLY A 14 6.99 39.42 8.95
C GLY A 14 5.61 40.06 8.87
N THR A 15 5.18 40.37 7.65
CA THR A 15 3.94 41.11 7.37
C THR A 15 2.69 40.36 7.83
N GLN A 16 2.68 39.04 7.72
CA GLN A 16 1.54 38.20 8.10
C GLN A 16 1.35 38.10 9.62
N ASP A 17 2.45 37.99 10.37
CA ASP A 17 2.41 38.00 11.84
C ASP A 17 1.98 39.38 12.34
N ALA A 18 2.51 40.45 11.74
CA ALA A 18 2.12 41.82 12.04
C ALA A 18 0.61 42.05 11.79
N LEU A 19 0.07 41.54 10.67
CA LEU A 19 -1.37 41.60 10.38
C LEU A 19 -2.20 40.81 11.39
N SER A 20 -1.74 39.64 11.82
CA SER A 20 -2.47 38.83 12.82
C SER A 20 -2.51 39.51 14.20
N LEU A 21 -1.40 40.10 14.63
CA LEU A 21 -1.32 40.86 15.87
C LEU A 21 -2.13 42.16 15.78
N ALA A 22 -2.09 42.84 14.62
CA ALA A 22 -2.91 44.02 14.37
C ALA A 22 -4.40 43.68 14.37
N ALA A 23 -4.81 42.51 13.84
CA ALA A 23 -6.19 42.06 13.86
C ALA A 23 -6.68 41.76 15.29
N ILE A 24 -5.86 41.10 16.12
CA ILE A 24 -6.16 40.87 17.54
C ILE A 24 -6.26 42.21 18.28
N SER A 25 -5.31 43.11 18.05
CA SER A 25 -5.27 44.43 18.66
C SER A 25 -6.49 45.27 18.27
N ALA A 26 -6.85 45.28 16.99
CA ALA A 26 -8.04 45.96 16.48
C ALA A 26 -9.32 45.37 17.08
N GLY A 27 -9.38 44.04 17.23
CA GLY A 27 -10.50 43.37 17.89
C GLY A 27 -10.64 43.74 19.37
N LEU A 28 -9.53 43.88 20.09
CA LEU A 28 -9.49 44.38 21.48
C LEU A 28 -9.85 45.87 21.57
N PHE A 29 -9.39 46.69 20.62
CA PHE A 29 -9.75 48.10 20.57
C PHE A 29 -11.24 48.30 20.28
N ALA A 30 -11.86 47.45 19.47
CA ALA A 30 -13.28 47.51 19.16
C ALA A 30 -14.19 47.29 20.38
N THR A 31 -13.69 46.68 21.45
CA THR A 31 -14.41 46.47 22.73
C THR A 31 -14.04 47.49 23.81
N HIS A 32 -13.19 48.47 23.48
CA HIS A 32 -12.72 49.45 24.46
C HIS A 32 -13.89 50.28 25.02
N PRO A 33 -14.00 50.47 26.36
CA PRO A 33 -15.14 51.14 26.99
C PRO A 33 -15.47 52.54 26.45
N TYR A 34 -14.46 53.27 25.97
CA TYR A 34 -14.64 54.59 25.35
C TYR A 34 -15.30 54.55 23.95
N LEU A 35 -15.24 53.41 23.26
CA LEU A 35 -15.87 53.21 21.94
C LEU A 35 -17.25 52.57 22.05
N VAL A 36 -17.57 51.98 23.20
CA VAL A 36 -18.89 51.43 23.54
C VAL A 36 -19.89 52.58 23.61
N GLY A 37 -20.66 52.76 22.55
CA GLY A 37 -21.65 53.83 22.39
C GLY A 37 -21.49 54.68 21.12
N HIS A 38 -20.29 54.71 20.52
CA HIS A 38 -20.03 55.40 19.25
C HIS A 38 -20.18 54.48 18.02
N LEU A 39 -20.06 53.17 18.24
CA LEU A 39 -20.25 52.15 17.22
C LEU A 39 -21.49 51.30 17.56
N PRO A 40 -22.25 50.84 16.55
CA PRO A 40 -23.31 49.87 16.76
C PRO A 40 -22.78 48.63 17.49
N ALA A 41 -23.47 48.16 18.52
CA ALA A 41 -23.02 47.02 19.33
C ALA A 41 -22.73 45.76 18.50
N SER A 42 -23.47 45.55 17.41
CA SER A 42 -23.25 44.46 16.46
C SER A 42 -21.89 44.54 15.76
N LEU A 43 -21.44 45.74 15.42
CA LEU A 43 -20.18 45.97 14.72
C LEU A 43 -18.98 45.83 15.67
N SER A 44 -19.11 46.33 16.91
CA SER A 44 -18.09 46.15 17.95
C SER A 44 -17.87 44.68 18.30
N LEU A 45 -18.96 43.92 18.49
CA LEU A 45 -18.89 42.49 18.76
C LEU A 45 -18.35 41.72 17.55
N ALA A 46 -18.87 41.98 16.34
CA ALA A 46 -18.41 41.28 15.14
C ALA A 46 -16.92 41.54 14.86
N GLY A 47 -16.46 42.79 14.99
CA GLY A 47 -15.06 43.15 14.81
C GLY A 47 -14.14 42.49 15.86
N SER A 48 -14.59 42.41 17.11
CA SER A 48 -13.82 41.75 18.18
C SER A 48 -13.69 40.24 17.96
N PHE A 49 -14.80 39.59 17.59
CA PHE A 49 -14.79 38.16 17.30
C PHE A 49 -13.96 37.85 16.06
N ALA A 50 -14.09 38.63 14.98
CA ALA A 50 -13.32 38.41 13.76
C ALA A 50 -11.81 38.60 13.98
N GLY A 51 -11.41 39.67 14.69
CA GLY A 51 -10.01 39.95 15.00
C GLY A 51 -9.37 38.89 15.89
N ALA A 52 -10.07 38.47 16.95
CA ALA A 52 -9.62 37.42 17.85
C ALA A 52 -9.59 36.04 17.18
N ALA A 53 -10.60 35.69 16.38
CA ALA A 53 -10.68 34.41 15.71
C ALA A 53 -9.62 34.27 14.61
N LEU A 54 -9.51 35.24 13.69
CA LEU A 54 -8.58 35.15 12.57
C LEU A 54 -7.12 35.26 13.03
N GLY A 55 -6.82 36.22 13.90
CA GLY A 55 -5.47 36.39 14.43
C GLY A 55 -5.08 35.28 15.39
N GLY A 56 -6.00 34.89 16.28
CA GLY A 56 -5.79 33.81 17.25
C GLY A 56 -5.63 32.45 16.56
N PHE A 57 -6.45 32.13 15.56
CA PHE A 57 -6.32 30.89 14.78
C PHE A 57 -4.95 30.79 14.11
N ARG A 58 -4.46 31.89 13.52
CA ARG A 58 -3.15 31.91 12.83
C ARG A 58 -1.97 31.76 13.80
N LEU A 59 -2.02 32.42 14.95
CA LEU A 59 -1.00 32.26 15.98
C LEU A 59 -1.04 30.85 16.59
N ALA A 60 -2.22 30.30 16.81
CA ALA A 60 -2.40 28.93 17.28
C ALA A 60 -1.90 27.89 16.27
N SER A 61 -2.22 28.05 14.98
CA SER A 61 -1.72 27.16 13.93
C SER A 61 -0.20 27.19 13.83
N LYS A 62 0.40 28.37 14.00
CA LYS A 62 1.86 28.54 14.05
C LYS A 62 2.48 27.94 15.30
N ALA A 63 1.80 28.04 16.44
CA ALA A 63 2.22 27.42 17.69
C ALA A 63 2.18 25.89 17.65
N LEU A 64 1.23 25.34 16.89
CA LEU A 64 1.08 23.90 16.65
C LEU A 64 1.95 23.39 15.50
N GLN A 65 2.56 24.29 14.72
CA GLN A 65 3.40 23.95 13.58
C GLN A 65 4.55 22.98 13.95
N PRO A 66 5.30 23.15 15.06
CA PRO A 66 6.34 22.19 15.45
C PRO A 66 5.82 20.77 15.73
N TRP A 67 4.55 20.64 16.10
CA TRP A 67 3.90 19.34 16.28
C TRP A 67 3.46 18.75 14.95
N ALA A 68 2.88 19.56 14.06
CA ALA A 68 2.56 19.15 12.70
C ALA A 68 3.81 18.72 11.90
N GLU A 69 4.94 19.37 12.15
CA GLU A 69 6.21 19.11 11.47
C GLU A 69 7.07 18.04 12.16
N HIS A 70 6.61 17.41 13.26
CA HIS A 70 7.41 16.45 14.03
C HIS A 70 7.82 15.21 13.22
N GLY A 71 7.08 14.90 12.15
CA GLY A 71 7.38 13.81 11.21
C GLY A 71 8.04 14.27 9.90
N LEU A 72 8.31 15.55 9.72
CA LEU A 72 8.94 16.06 8.49
C LEU A 72 10.48 16.00 8.62
N PHE A 73 11.12 15.40 7.62
CA PHE A 73 12.58 15.44 7.52
C PHE A 73 13.06 16.89 7.34
N LYS A 74 13.94 17.35 8.24
CA LYS A 74 14.56 18.67 8.14
C LYS A 74 15.55 18.66 6.98
N SER A 75 15.23 19.36 5.91
CA SER A 75 16.18 19.60 4.83
C SER A 75 17.34 20.46 5.34
N GLU A 76 18.56 19.95 5.26
CA GLU A 76 19.78 20.74 5.52
C GLU A 76 20.00 21.81 4.45
N LEU A 77 19.49 21.56 3.25
CA LEU A 77 19.50 22.47 2.13
C LEU A 77 18.28 23.40 2.24
N LYS A 78 18.52 24.71 2.38
CA LYS A 78 17.47 25.76 2.34
C LYS A 78 16.90 25.95 0.91
N LEU A 79 16.78 24.88 0.15
CA LEU A 79 16.17 24.88 -1.17
C LEU A 79 14.65 24.82 -0.98
N ARG A 80 13.93 25.78 -1.57
CA ARG A 80 12.49 25.61 -1.77
C ARG A 80 12.31 24.59 -2.88
N SER A 81 11.71 23.46 -2.56
CA SER A 81 11.24 22.51 -3.59
C SER A 81 10.33 23.27 -4.56
N SER A 82 10.47 22.99 -5.85
CA SER A 82 9.51 23.45 -6.84
C SER A 82 8.11 22.96 -6.46
N ASN A 83 7.08 23.68 -6.91
CA ASN A 83 5.72 23.13 -6.87
C ASN A 83 5.72 21.74 -7.53
N LEU A 84 4.85 20.86 -7.04
CA LEU A 84 4.68 19.56 -7.66
C LEU A 84 4.37 19.77 -9.15
N PRO A 85 4.98 19.00 -10.06
CA PRO A 85 4.66 19.06 -11.49
C PRO A 85 3.20 18.65 -11.77
N TYR A 86 2.53 18.13 -10.75
CA TYR A 86 1.13 17.78 -10.68
C TYR A 86 0.56 18.45 -9.42
N GLU A 87 -0.34 19.42 -9.58
CA GLU A 87 -1.21 19.81 -8.47
C GLU A 87 -2.15 18.62 -8.26
N ALA A 88 -1.85 17.80 -7.24
CA ALA A 88 -2.83 16.88 -6.70
C ALA A 88 -4.07 17.72 -6.44
N LEU A 89 -5.13 17.46 -7.20
CA LEU A 89 -6.39 18.17 -7.17
C LEU A 89 -6.78 18.33 -5.71
N ALA A 90 -6.52 19.52 -5.16
CA ALA A 90 -6.66 19.78 -3.74
C ALA A 90 -8.15 19.70 -3.41
N GLY A 91 -8.60 18.50 -3.05
CA GLY A 91 -9.98 18.19 -2.66
C GLY A 91 -10.91 17.66 -3.75
N VAL A 92 -10.46 17.39 -4.99
CA VAL A 92 -11.31 16.79 -6.04
C VAL A 92 -10.68 15.46 -6.44
N HIS A 93 -11.48 14.38 -6.47
CA HIS A 93 -11.02 13.08 -6.96
C HIS A 93 -10.30 13.27 -8.30
N ALA A 94 -9.06 12.80 -8.39
CA ALA A 94 -8.33 12.86 -9.65
C ALA A 94 -9.14 12.15 -10.74
N GLU A 95 -9.39 12.84 -11.86
CA GLU A 95 -10.12 12.23 -12.99
C GLU A 95 -9.24 11.27 -13.80
N GLY A 96 -7.92 11.26 -13.53
CA GLY A 96 -6.95 10.42 -14.22
C GLY A 96 -5.51 10.63 -13.77
N LEU A 97 -4.56 10.08 -14.54
CA LEU A 97 -3.12 10.20 -14.32
C LEU A 97 -2.45 11.03 -15.41
N LEU A 98 -1.63 11.99 -15.03
CA LEU A 98 -0.77 12.76 -15.93
C LEU A 98 0.31 11.85 -16.52
N VAL A 99 0.34 11.74 -17.84
CA VAL A 99 1.39 11.03 -18.59
C VAL A 99 2.52 11.98 -18.96
N GLY A 100 2.19 13.23 -19.28
CA GLY A 100 3.16 14.24 -19.72
C GLY A 100 2.47 15.47 -20.30
N TYR A 101 3.16 16.17 -21.19
CA TYR A 101 2.66 17.38 -21.84
C TYR A 101 2.75 17.24 -23.36
N LEU A 102 1.78 17.77 -24.08
CA LEU A 102 1.76 17.78 -25.53
C LEU A 102 2.87 18.69 -26.07
N ALA A 103 3.67 18.20 -27.02
CA ALA A 103 4.84 18.91 -27.52
C ALA A 103 4.50 20.18 -28.33
N ASP A 104 3.32 20.22 -28.94
CA ASP A 104 2.84 21.30 -29.79
C ASP A 104 2.16 22.43 -29.00
N THR A 105 1.33 22.06 -28.02
CA THR A 105 0.47 22.99 -27.28
C THR A 105 0.92 23.25 -25.84
N GLY A 106 1.82 22.41 -25.31
CA GLY A 106 2.24 22.46 -23.90
C GLY A 106 1.13 22.09 -22.91
N LYS A 107 -0.02 21.59 -23.36
CA LYS A 107 -1.13 21.20 -22.50
C LYS A 107 -0.85 19.86 -21.82
N PRO A 108 -1.33 19.63 -20.59
CA PRO A 108 -1.18 18.35 -19.91
C PRO A 108 -1.95 17.25 -20.64
N LEU A 109 -1.31 16.09 -20.80
CA LEU A 109 -1.91 14.85 -21.27
C LEU A 109 -2.24 13.99 -20.07
N ILE A 110 -3.52 13.96 -19.71
CA ILE A 110 -4.05 13.17 -18.59
C ILE A 110 -4.83 11.99 -19.17
N LEU A 111 -4.51 10.77 -18.72
CA LEU A 111 -5.28 9.57 -19.06
C LEU A 111 -6.39 9.36 -18.02
N PRO A 112 -7.66 9.37 -18.44
CA PRO A 112 -8.78 9.09 -17.54
C PRO A 112 -8.67 7.71 -16.90
N TYR A 113 -9.16 7.56 -15.67
CA TYR A 113 -9.15 6.26 -15.00
C TYR A 113 -9.93 5.18 -15.76
N GLU A 114 -11.01 5.54 -16.45
CA GLU A 114 -11.81 4.61 -17.27
C GLU A 114 -10.96 3.96 -18.38
N ASP A 115 -10.04 4.72 -18.97
CA ASP A 115 -9.15 4.20 -20.00
C ASP A 115 -8.01 3.38 -19.40
N LEU A 116 -7.53 3.72 -18.19
CA LEU A 116 -6.51 2.96 -17.48
C LEU A 116 -7.00 1.56 -17.08
N MET A 117 -8.31 1.34 -16.93
CA MET A 117 -8.89 0.01 -16.66
C MET A 117 -8.75 -0.95 -17.86
N ARG A 118 -8.45 -0.44 -19.06
CA ARG A 118 -8.28 -1.27 -20.28
C ARG A 118 -6.88 -1.86 -20.44
N HIS A 119 -6.02 -1.67 -19.44
CA HIS A 119 -4.58 -1.96 -19.47
C HIS A 119 -3.83 -1.09 -20.49
N GLY A 120 -2.55 -0.83 -20.18
CA GLY A 120 -1.68 -0.03 -21.03
C GLY A 120 -0.40 -0.78 -21.36
N PHE A 121 0.17 -0.52 -22.54
CA PHE A 121 1.44 -1.08 -22.96
C PHE A 121 2.44 0.04 -23.28
N ILE A 122 3.51 0.14 -22.48
CA ILE A 122 4.56 1.15 -22.62
C ILE A 122 5.78 0.50 -23.27
N VAL A 123 6.12 0.93 -24.48
CA VAL A 123 7.23 0.37 -25.26
C VAL A 123 8.34 1.40 -25.42
N GLY A 124 9.59 0.95 -25.34
CA GLY A 124 10.75 1.81 -25.59
C GLY A 124 12.07 1.10 -25.31
N GLN A 125 13.15 1.55 -25.94
CA GLN A 125 14.50 1.03 -25.70
C GLN A 125 15.04 1.42 -24.31
N SER A 126 16.15 0.83 -23.88
CA SER A 126 16.81 1.27 -22.63
C SER A 126 17.23 2.73 -22.73
N GLY A 127 17.11 3.49 -21.64
CA GLY A 127 17.50 4.90 -21.60
C GLY A 127 16.45 5.92 -22.11
N VAL A 128 15.35 5.49 -22.73
CA VAL A 128 14.33 6.42 -23.27
C VAL A 128 13.36 6.99 -22.22
N GLY A 129 13.55 6.68 -20.94
CA GLY A 129 12.75 7.22 -19.85
C GLY A 129 11.54 6.40 -19.40
N LYS A 130 11.41 5.12 -19.80
CA LYS A 130 10.32 4.23 -19.33
C LYS A 130 10.18 4.19 -17.81
N THR A 131 11.30 4.06 -17.09
CA THR A 131 11.33 4.06 -15.63
C THR A 131 10.89 5.39 -15.04
N VAL A 132 11.25 6.51 -15.69
CA VAL A 132 10.84 7.86 -15.25
C VAL A 132 9.33 8.01 -15.38
N LEU A 133 8.76 7.60 -16.52
CA LEU A 133 7.31 7.59 -16.73
C LEU A 133 6.60 6.67 -15.71
N GLY A 134 7.10 5.46 -15.49
CA GLY A 134 6.56 4.54 -14.49
C GLY A 134 6.57 5.13 -13.09
N ARG A 135 7.69 5.74 -12.66
CA ARG A 135 7.81 6.42 -11.36
C ARG A 135 6.79 7.56 -11.21
N LEU A 136 6.58 8.36 -12.26
CA LEU A 136 5.58 9.42 -12.26
C LEU A 136 4.15 8.87 -12.08
N LEU A 137 3.80 7.80 -12.80
CA LEU A 137 2.47 7.18 -12.68
C LEU A 137 2.26 6.54 -11.30
N MET A 138 3.27 5.85 -10.77
CA MET A 138 3.22 5.25 -9.42
C MET A 138 3.10 6.30 -8.33
N PHE A 139 3.89 7.39 -8.40
CA PHE A 139 3.82 8.49 -7.44
C PHE A 139 2.42 9.11 -7.42
N GLN A 140 1.84 9.39 -8.59
CA GLN A 140 0.48 9.92 -8.68
C GLN A 140 -0.56 8.97 -8.08
N GLN A 141 -0.44 7.66 -8.32
CA GLN A 141 -1.37 6.72 -7.70
C GLN A 141 -1.27 6.67 -6.19
N ILE A 142 -0.04 6.66 -5.65
CA ILE A 142 0.18 6.70 -4.20
C ILE A 142 -0.38 8.01 -3.62
N ALA A 143 -0.07 9.14 -4.25
CA ALA A 143 -0.49 10.47 -3.81
C ALA A 143 -2.01 10.65 -3.84
N ASN A 144 -2.69 10.06 -4.83
CA ASN A 144 -4.16 10.10 -4.96
C ASN A 144 -4.87 9.11 -4.03
N GLY A 145 -4.13 8.39 -3.18
CA GLY A 145 -4.70 7.40 -2.26
C GLY A 145 -4.96 6.02 -2.88
N GLY A 146 -4.60 5.82 -4.15
CA GLY A 146 -4.72 4.54 -4.85
C GLY A 146 -3.74 3.47 -4.36
N GLY A 147 -4.06 2.22 -4.65
CA GLY A 147 -3.16 1.07 -4.44
C GLY A 147 -2.42 0.71 -5.73
N LEU A 148 -1.22 0.13 -5.59
CA LEU A 148 -0.45 -0.38 -6.72
C LEU A 148 0.33 -1.63 -6.34
N ILE A 149 0.56 -2.50 -7.32
CA ILE A 149 1.51 -3.62 -7.22
C ILE A 149 2.61 -3.33 -8.24
N PHE A 150 3.85 -3.28 -7.76
CA PHE A 150 5.03 -3.09 -8.59
C PHE A 150 5.86 -4.37 -8.62
N ILE A 151 6.11 -4.88 -9.82
CA ILE A 151 6.92 -6.09 -10.04
C ILE A 151 8.11 -5.67 -10.89
N ASP A 152 9.30 -5.67 -10.28
CA ASP A 152 10.56 -5.44 -10.98
C ASP A 152 11.38 -6.74 -11.04
N GLY A 153 11.93 -7.03 -12.21
CA GLY A 153 12.80 -8.17 -12.43
C GLY A 153 14.28 -7.88 -12.19
N LYS A 154 14.66 -6.61 -11.98
CA LYS A 154 16.07 -6.20 -11.82
C LYS A 154 16.53 -6.12 -10.37
N LEU A 155 15.62 -6.20 -9.39
CA LEU A 155 15.91 -6.15 -7.95
C LEU A 155 16.77 -4.93 -7.58
N ASN A 156 16.42 -3.75 -8.08
CA ASN A 156 17.15 -2.52 -7.75
C ASN A 156 16.66 -1.91 -6.41
N ILE A 157 17.54 -1.86 -5.41
CA ILE A 157 17.26 -1.27 -4.09
C ILE A 157 16.85 0.21 -4.21
N GLU A 158 17.44 0.97 -5.14
CA GLU A 158 17.12 2.39 -5.32
C GLU A 158 15.64 2.61 -5.72
N GLU A 159 15.04 1.66 -6.46
CA GLU A 159 13.64 1.74 -6.84
C GLU A 159 12.72 1.49 -5.64
N LEU A 160 13.11 0.57 -4.76
CA LEU A 160 12.42 0.31 -3.52
C LEU A 160 12.49 1.50 -2.55
N GLU A 161 13.67 2.09 -2.38
CA GLU A 161 13.86 3.30 -1.58
C GLU A 161 13.02 4.46 -2.11
N THR A 162 12.96 4.60 -3.43
CA THR A 162 12.12 5.61 -4.09
C THR A 162 10.63 5.38 -3.79
N LEU A 163 10.14 4.14 -3.89
CA LEU A 163 8.76 3.80 -3.55
C LEU A 163 8.47 4.05 -2.05
N HIS A 164 9.40 3.69 -1.17
CA HIS A 164 9.28 4.00 0.25
C HIS A 164 9.19 5.50 0.50
N ALA A 165 10.02 6.31 -0.18
CA ALA A 165 9.95 7.75 -0.10
C ALA A 165 8.60 8.31 -0.59
N TYR A 166 8.03 7.75 -1.66
CA TYR A 166 6.70 8.14 -2.15
C TYR A 166 5.61 7.85 -1.12
N CYS A 167 5.61 6.65 -0.54
CA CYS A 167 4.64 6.27 0.51
C CYS A 167 4.81 7.13 1.77
N ALA A 168 6.06 7.39 2.19
CA ALA A 168 6.35 8.26 3.33
C ALA A 168 5.87 9.70 3.09
N TRP A 169 6.10 10.23 1.88
CA TRP A 169 5.62 11.55 1.48
C TRP A 169 4.10 11.65 1.53
N ALA A 170 3.39 10.59 1.10
CA ALA A 170 1.93 10.50 1.18
C ALA A 170 1.40 10.14 2.58
N GLY A 171 2.26 10.05 3.61
CA GLY A 171 1.86 9.74 4.98
C GLY A 171 1.43 8.28 5.22
N ARG A 172 1.77 7.38 4.30
CA ARG A 172 1.33 5.98 4.29
C ARG A 172 2.47 4.97 4.12
N SER A 173 3.64 5.29 4.67
CA SER A 173 4.82 4.40 4.66
C SER A 173 4.55 3.01 5.25
N HIS A 174 3.60 2.90 6.19
CA HIS A 174 3.19 1.64 6.81
C HIS A 174 2.38 0.72 5.89
N ASP A 175 1.82 1.25 4.79
CA ASP A 175 1.07 0.45 3.80
C ASP A 175 2.00 -0.26 2.80
N LEU A 176 3.30 0.05 2.80
CA LEU A 176 4.27 -0.56 1.88
C LEU A 176 4.63 -1.98 2.35
N LEU A 177 4.31 -2.97 1.52
CA LEU A 177 4.73 -4.35 1.67
C LEU A 177 5.69 -4.73 0.54
N VAL A 178 6.78 -5.41 0.89
CA VAL A 178 7.86 -5.79 -0.01
C VAL A 178 8.03 -7.29 0.03
N ILE A 179 8.05 -7.93 -1.14
CA ILE A 179 8.44 -9.35 -1.27
C ILE A 179 9.72 -9.38 -2.08
N ASN A 180 10.84 -9.67 -1.42
CA ASN A 180 12.16 -9.75 -2.04
C ASN A 180 12.76 -11.15 -1.84
N PRO A 181 12.60 -12.06 -2.82
CA PRO A 181 13.19 -13.40 -2.75
C PRO A 181 14.73 -13.41 -2.72
N GLY A 182 15.38 -12.35 -3.24
CA GLY A 182 16.83 -12.24 -3.27
C GLY A 182 17.44 -11.85 -1.92
N GLU A 183 16.67 -11.18 -1.07
CA GLU A 183 17.12 -10.72 0.25
C GLU A 183 16.01 -10.92 1.30
N PRO A 184 15.85 -12.16 1.81
CA PRO A 184 14.73 -12.53 2.68
C PRO A 184 14.66 -11.72 3.98
N ASP A 185 15.79 -11.24 4.50
CA ASP A 185 15.86 -10.44 5.73
C ASP A 185 15.19 -9.06 5.57
N LEU A 186 15.13 -8.53 4.34
CA LEU A 186 14.48 -7.26 4.00
C LEU A 186 13.11 -7.45 3.33
N SER A 187 12.54 -8.66 3.41
CA SER A 187 11.27 -9.02 2.81
C SER A 187 10.19 -9.22 3.88
N ASN A 188 8.96 -8.83 3.56
CA ASN A 188 7.79 -9.34 4.26
C ASN A 188 7.60 -10.83 3.96
N THR A 189 6.92 -11.52 4.88
CA THR A 189 6.56 -12.93 4.69
C THR A 189 5.40 -13.04 3.70
N TYR A 190 5.49 -14.03 2.82
CA TYR A 190 4.45 -14.30 1.83
C TYR A 190 4.30 -15.80 1.63
N ASN A 191 3.05 -16.28 1.71
CA ASN A 191 2.71 -17.66 1.43
C ASN A 191 1.52 -17.69 0.44
N PRO A 192 1.78 -17.90 -0.88
CA PRO A 192 0.75 -17.86 -1.92
C PRO A 192 -0.24 -19.04 -1.85
N ILE A 193 0.03 -20.06 -1.05
CA ILE A 193 -0.76 -21.29 -0.99
C ILE A 193 -1.57 -21.43 0.31
N LEU A 194 -1.42 -20.49 1.25
CA LEU A 194 -2.06 -20.59 2.56
C LEU A 194 -3.57 -20.33 2.52
N TYR A 195 -4.00 -19.44 1.63
CA TYR A 195 -5.40 -18.99 1.55
C TYR A 195 -5.97 -19.24 0.15
N GLY A 196 -7.19 -19.75 0.12
CA GLY A 196 -7.94 -20.06 -1.09
C GLY A 196 -8.70 -21.37 -0.94
N ASP A 197 -9.56 -21.64 -1.91
CA ASP A 197 -10.21 -22.95 -2.05
C ASP A 197 -9.15 -23.99 -2.47
N PRO A 198 -9.26 -25.29 -2.09
CA PRO A 198 -8.26 -26.29 -2.46
C PRO A 198 -7.97 -26.36 -3.95
N ASP A 199 -8.98 -26.17 -4.80
CA ASP A 199 -8.83 -26.14 -6.25
C ASP A 199 -8.03 -24.93 -6.74
N GLU A 200 -8.29 -23.75 -6.15
CA GLU A 200 -7.57 -22.52 -6.47
C GLU A 200 -6.09 -22.63 -6.07
N VAL A 201 -5.83 -23.13 -4.86
CA VAL A 201 -4.46 -23.31 -4.37
C VAL A 201 -3.71 -24.35 -5.21
N SER A 202 -4.37 -25.45 -5.58
CA SER A 202 -3.78 -26.49 -6.43
C SER A 202 -3.46 -25.97 -7.83
N ALA A 203 -4.36 -25.19 -8.42
CA ALA A 203 -4.11 -24.55 -9.71
C ALA A 203 -2.91 -23.59 -9.65
N ARG A 204 -2.76 -22.80 -8.56
CA ARG A 204 -1.58 -21.95 -8.35
C ARG A 204 -0.30 -22.78 -8.28
N ILE A 205 -0.28 -23.89 -7.53
CA ILE A 205 0.89 -24.78 -7.45
C ILE A 205 1.23 -25.37 -8.82
N LEU A 206 0.23 -25.83 -9.58
CA LEU A 206 0.45 -26.41 -10.90
C LEU A 206 0.91 -25.38 -11.94
N SER A 207 0.52 -24.11 -11.79
CA SER A 207 1.00 -23.02 -12.66
C SER A 207 2.52 -22.80 -12.59
N LEU A 208 3.16 -23.27 -11.50
CA LEU A 208 4.62 -23.28 -11.37
C LEU A 208 5.29 -24.38 -12.21
N ILE A 209 4.54 -25.40 -12.62
CA ILE A 209 5.06 -26.48 -13.46
C ILE A 209 4.99 -26.02 -14.92
N PRO A 210 6.13 -25.94 -15.64
CA PRO A 210 6.14 -25.46 -17.02
C PRO A 210 5.17 -26.25 -17.91
N SER A 211 4.55 -25.56 -18.88
CA SER A 211 3.60 -26.19 -19.79
C SER A 211 4.31 -27.28 -20.62
N THR A 212 3.69 -28.46 -20.68
CA THR A 212 4.21 -29.64 -21.37
C THR A 212 3.37 -29.85 -22.63
N GLU A 213 3.29 -28.81 -23.47
CA GLU A 213 2.31 -28.70 -24.56
C GLU A 213 2.46 -29.76 -25.68
N ASN A 214 3.50 -30.61 -25.61
CA ASN A 214 3.83 -31.59 -26.65
C ASN A 214 3.78 -33.06 -26.20
N ASN A 215 3.19 -33.38 -25.04
CA ASN A 215 3.08 -34.77 -24.61
C ASN A 215 1.71 -35.08 -23.96
N PRO A 216 0.80 -35.79 -24.65
CA PRO A 216 -0.51 -36.17 -24.10
C PRO A 216 -0.44 -36.93 -22.77
N GLY A 217 0.65 -37.66 -22.52
CA GLY A 217 0.87 -38.32 -21.23
C GLY A 217 1.13 -37.32 -20.09
N ALA A 218 1.76 -36.18 -20.38
CA ALA A 218 2.08 -35.18 -19.38
C ALA A 218 0.83 -34.46 -18.83
N ASP A 219 -0.20 -34.28 -19.67
CA ASP A 219 -1.47 -33.70 -19.23
C ASP A 219 -2.21 -34.61 -18.24
N HIS A 220 -2.18 -35.93 -18.47
CA HIS A 220 -2.74 -36.91 -17.54
C HIS A 220 -2.03 -36.87 -16.18
N TYR A 221 -0.70 -36.75 -16.16
CA TYR A 221 0.06 -36.59 -14.91
C TYR A 221 -0.26 -35.26 -14.21
N LYS A 222 -0.45 -34.17 -14.95
CA LYS A 222 -0.84 -32.88 -14.37
C LYS A 222 -2.23 -32.92 -13.74
N GLN A 223 -3.20 -33.55 -14.40
CA GLN A 223 -4.55 -33.72 -13.84
C GLN A 223 -4.54 -34.60 -12.59
N SER A 224 -3.78 -35.71 -12.63
CA SER A 224 -3.60 -36.59 -11.47
C SER A 224 -2.93 -35.86 -10.30
N ALA A 225 -1.90 -35.06 -10.59
CA ALA A 225 -1.24 -34.21 -9.59
C ALA A 225 -2.19 -33.16 -9.02
N ASN A 226 -3.04 -32.54 -9.85
CA ASN A 226 -4.06 -31.58 -9.40
C ASN A 226 -4.98 -32.22 -8.36
N GLN A 227 -5.55 -33.38 -8.69
CA GLN A 227 -6.46 -34.09 -7.81
C GLN A 227 -5.78 -34.49 -6.50
N GLY A 228 -4.53 -34.96 -6.55
CA GLY A 228 -3.77 -35.30 -5.36
C GLY A 228 -3.49 -34.10 -4.46
N VAL A 229 -2.99 -33.01 -5.03
CA VAL A 229 -2.67 -31.77 -4.29
C VAL A 229 -3.95 -31.16 -3.70
N ALA A 230 -5.05 -31.12 -4.46
CA ALA A 230 -6.34 -30.62 -3.99
C ALA A 230 -6.88 -31.45 -2.82
N THR A 231 -6.77 -32.78 -2.89
CA THR A 231 -7.20 -33.68 -1.81
C THR A 231 -6.40 -33.44 -0.53
N LEU A 232 -5.08 -33.24 -0.65
CA LEU A 232 -4.21 -32.95 0.49
C LEU A 232 -4.52 -31.57 1.11
N ILE A 233 -4.73 -30.55 0.29
CA ILE A 233 -5.07 -29.20 0.78
C ILE A 233 -6.45 -29.19 1.45
N ALA A 234 -7.44 -29.87 0.87
CA ALA A 234 -8.77 -30.01 1.48
C ALA A 234 -8.68 -30.67 2.86
N ALA A 235 -7.88 -31.72 2.99
CA ALA A 235 -7.61 -32.37 4.27
C ALA A 235 -6.90 -31.46 5.29
N LEU A 236 -5.90 -30.70 4.85
CA LEU A 236 -5.17 -29.73 5.70
C LEU A 236 -6.11 -28.61 6.21
N ASN A 237 -6.92 -28.04 5.31
CA ASN A 237 -7.92 -27.04 5.64
C ASN A 237 -8.93 -27.57 6.66
N ARG A 238 -9.42 -28.80 6.43
CA ARG A 238 -10.39 -29.44 7.33
C ARG A 238 -9.81 -29.76 8.71
N ALA A 239 -8.52 -30.11 8.76
CA ALA A 239 -7.76 -30.30 9.99
C ALA A 239 -7.36 -28.99 10.68
N LYS A 240 -7.61 -27.83 10.05
CA LYS A 240 -7.21 -26.49 10.50
C LYS A 240 -5.70 -26.39 10.73
N LEU A 241 -4.93 -27.00 9.84
CA LEU A 241 -3.48 -26.93 9.86
C LEU A 241 -3.01 -25.88 8.84
N SER A 242 -2.20 -24.93 9.30
CA SER A 242 -1.45 -24.06 8.40
C SER A 242 -0.32 -24.84 7.74
N TYR A 243 -0.01 -24.53 6.49
CA TYR A 243 1.02 -25.23 5.71
C TYR A 243 1.78 -24.27 4.81
N ASN A 244 3.01 -24.66 4.45
CA ASN A 244 3.84 -24.02 3.44
C ASN A 244 4.35 -25.05 2.42
N PHE A 245 5.20 -24.62 1.47
CA PHE A 245 5.75 -25.51 0.44
C PHE A 245 6.59 -26.67 0.98
N ILE A 246 7.30 -26.46 2.10
CA ILE A 246 8.09 -27.51 2.76
C ILE A 246 7.16 -28.57 3.34
N ASP A 247 6.06 -28.16 3.99
CA ASP A 247 5.08 -29.09 4.56
C ASP A 247 4.44 -29.95 3.47
N LEU A 248 4.04 -29.34 2.35
CA LEU A 248 3.53 -30.09 1.19
C LEU A 248 4.56 -31.05 0.63
N THR A 249 5.83 -30.64 0.55
CA THR A 249 6.92 -31.52 0.11
C THR A 249 7.08 -32.73 1.03
N ILE A 250 7.04 -32.51 2.35
CA ILE A 250 7.10 -33.59 3.34
C ILE A 250 5.90 -34.54 3.19
N LEU A 251 4.69 -34.01 2.98
CA LEU A 251 3.49 -34.82 2.75
C LEU A 251 3.60 -35.67 1.48
N LEU A 252 4.14 -35.11 0.40
CA LEU A 252 4.32 -35.84 -0.86
C LEU A 252 5.42 -36.91 -0.80
N MET A 253 6.41 -36.76 0.09
CA MET A 253 7.56 -37.66 0.18
C MET A 253 7.46 -38.71 1.30
N SER A 254 6.59 -38.51 2.30
CA SER A 254 6.57 -39.34 3.51
C SER A 254 5.22 -39.97 3.78
N GLN A 255 5.17 -41.32 3.72
CA GLN A 255 3.99 -42.10 4.12
C GLN A 255 3.58 -41.82 5.57
N LYS A 256 4.54 -41.61 6.47
CA LYS A 256 4.26 -41.27 7.88
C LYS A 256 3.55 -39.92 8.00
N ALA A 257 3.92 -38.95 7.18
CA ALA A 257 3.28 -37.63 7.17
C ALA A 257 1.84 -37.71 6.64
N LEU A 258 1.60 -38.52 5.60
CA LEU A 258 0.24 -38.78 5.09
C LEU A 258 -0.64 -39.49 6.12
N ALA A 259 -0.11 -40.50 6.80
CA ALA A 259 -0.82 -41.20 7.89
C ALA A 259 -1.09 -40.27 9.08
N TYR A 260 -0.15 -39.38 9.40
CA TYR A 260 -0.34 -38.33 10.42
C TYR A 260 -1.49 -37.40 10.03
N LEU A 261 -1.52 -36.93 8.78
CA LEU A 261 -2.60 -36.08 8.28
C LEU A 261 -3.95 -36.81 8.34
N GLU A 262 -4.05 -38.03 7.82
CA GLU A 262 -5.27 -38.87 7.84
C GLU A 262 -5.85 -39.01 9.26
N ASN A 263 -4.98 -39.26 10.25
CA ASN A 263 -5.38 -39.38 11.65
C ASN A 263 -5.82 -38.05 12.26
N ARG A 264 -5.22 -36.93 11.82
CA ARG A 264 -5.51 -35.59 12.34
C ARG A 264 -6.80 -34.99 11.78
N VAL A 265 -7.21 -35.35 10.56
CA VAL A 265 -8.47 -34.86 9.98
C VAL A 265 -9.65 -35.42 10.77
N PRO A 266 -10.61 -34.59 11.21
CA PRO A 266 -11.85 -35.08 11.84
C PRO A 266 -12.74 -35.82 10.82
N PRO A 267 -13.67 -36.69 11.28
CA PRO A 267 -14.63 -37.36 10.41
C PRO A 267 -15.39 -36.34 9.54
N SER A 268 -15.24 -36.46 8.23
CA SER A 268 -15.70 -35.49 7.24
C SER A 268 -15.60 -36.06 5.81
N PRO A 269 -16.31 -35.50 4.82
CA PRO A 269 -16.16 -35.90 3.41
C PRO A 269 -14.72 -35.80 2.92
N GLU A 270 -13.98 -34.78 3.34
CA GLU A 270 -12.57 -34.56 2.97
C GLU A 270 -11.67 -35.68 3.52
N LYS A 271 -11.95 -36.15 4.75
CA LYS A 271 -11.24 -37.32 5.32
C LYS A 271 -11.51 -38.58 4.51
N THR A 272 -12.76 -38.82 4.11
CA THR A 272 -13.13 -39.98 3.28
C THR A 272 -12.41 -39.91 1.93
N ASN A 273 -12.40 -38.75 1.30
CA ASN A 273 -11.72 -38.53 0.01
C ASN A 273 -10.21 -38.73 0.13
N LEU A 274 -9.58 -38.20 1.20
CA LEU A 274 -8.16 -38.44 1.49
C LEU A 274 -7.88 -39.93 1.66
N LYS A 275 -8.69 -40.65 2.44
CA LYS A 275 -8.50 -42.09 2.65
C LYS A 275 -8.63 -42.88 1.35
N LEU A 276 -9.67 -42.61 0.55
CA LEU A 276 -9.86 -43.23 -0.76
C LEU A 276 -8.70 -42.94 -1.71
N PHE A 277 -8.18 -41.72 -1.70
CA PHE A 277 -7.01 -41.34 -2.48
C PHE A 277 -5.76 -42.12 -2.03
N LEU A 278 -5.49 -42.19 -0.72
CA LEU A 278 -4.32 -42.92 -0.19
C LEU A 278 -4.41 -44.43 -0.45
N ASP A 279 -5.62 -45.01 -0.37
CA ASP A 279 -5.84 -46.45 -0.62
C ASP A 279 -5.47 -46.86 -2.05
N GLN A 280 -5.54 -45.96 -3.05
CA GLN A 280 -5.10 -46.22 -4.43
C GLN A 280 -3.60 -46.52 -4.55
N TYR A 281 -2.80 -46.01 -3.60
CA TYR A 281 -1.34 -46.13 -3.60
C TYR A 281 -0.81 -47.11 -2.56
N ARG A 282 -1.68 -47.66 -1.70
CA ARG A 282 -1.31 -48.73 -0.76
C ARG A 282 -1.07 -50.02 -1.57
N SER A 283 0.15 -50.56 -1.52
CA SER A 283 0.42 -51.87 -2.10
C SER A 283 -0.12 -52.97 -1.18
N VAL A 284 -0.88 -53.91 -1.75
CA VAL A 284 -1.32 -55.10 -1.03
C VAL A 284 -0.15 -56.07 -0.94
N ASN A 285 0.65 -55.98 0.13
CA ASN A 285 1.60 -57.03 0.46
C ASN A 285 0.85 -58.26 1.00
N LYS A 286 1.27 -59.47 0.59
CA LYS A 286 0.67 -60.77 0.97
C LYS A 286 0.61 -61.06 2.48
N GLU A 287 1.20 -60.20 3.33
CA GLU A 287 1.25 -60.37 4.79
C GLU A 287 0.55 -59.25 5.59
N GLY A 288 -0.22 -58.38 4.92
CA GLY A 288 -1.02 -57.36 5.60
C GLY A 288 -0.59 -55.93 5.28
N VAL A 289 -1.56 -55.02 5.40
CA VAL A 289 -1.49 -53.62 4.94
C VAL A 289 -0.40 -52.88 5.71
N SER A 290 0.61 -52.38 4.99
CA SER A 290 1.62 -51.42 5.48
C SER A 290 1.43 -50.08 4.81
#